data_AF-A0A8X6UU36-F1
#
_entry.id   AF-A0A8X6UU36-F1
#
_cell.length_a   1.000
_cell.length_b   1.000
_cell.length_c   1.000
_cell.angle_alpha   90.00
_cell.angle_beta   90.00
_cell.angle_gamma   90.00
#
_symmetry.space_group_name_H-M   'P 1'
#
loop_
_entity.id
_entity.type
_entity.pdbx_description
1 polymer ?
#
loop_
_entity_poly.entity_id
_entity_poly.type
_entity_poly.pdbx_seq_one_letter_code
_entity_poly.pdbx_strand_id
1 'polypeptide(L)'
;MSYGSQIWGSAGMCHLKKLHTLTNSFLRQIVNAPWFVRNEVIYRDLKIKPFLPHIKNLSKRFFDKLPSVPNELIRNQPAYDPAVPSSQKRPRALLEHDFINFPQAKRLRV
;
A
#
# COMPACT_ATOMS: atom_id res chain seq x y z
N MET A 1 -0.02 0.19 14.42
CA MET A 1 0.94 0.92 13.56
C MET A 1 0.17 1.77 12.55
N SER A 2 -0.28 2.98 12.94
CA SER A 2 -1.20 3.79 12.11
C SER A 2 -0.57 5.09 11.57
N TYR A 3 0.55 5.53 12.14
CA TYR A 3 1.13 6.85 11.83
C TYR A 3 1.79 6.91 10.43
N GLY A 4 2.38 5.80 9.98
CA GLY A 4 3.15 5.73 8.73
C GLY A 4 2.35 5.37 7.47
N SER A 5 1.07 5.01 7.57
CA SER A 5 0.29 4.49 6.42
C SER A 5 0.16 5.50 5.27
N GLN A 6 0.15 6.80 5.60
CA GLN A 6 0.16 7.91 4.64
C GLN A 6 1.44 7.95 3.77
N ILE A 7 2.59 7.59 4.35
CA ILE A 7 3.90 7.62 3.66
C ILE A 7 3.99 6.47 2.66
N TRP A 8 3.33 5.36 2.96
CA TRP A 8 3.44 4.13 2.16
C TRP A 8 2.72 4.25 0.82
N GLY A 9 1.80 5.21 0.69
CA GLY A 9 1.24 5.61 -0.60
C GLY A 9 2.31 6.12 -1.59
N SER A 10 3.37 6.76 -1.09
CA SER A 10 4.49 7.28 -1.89
C SER A 10 5.61 6.26 -2.07
N ALA A 11 5.58 5.15 -1.35
CA ALA A 11 6.63 4.15 -1.41
C ALA A 11 6.59 3.43 -2.78
N GLY A 12 7.77 3.19 -3.35
CA GLY A 12 7.89 2.40 -4.58
C GLY A 12 7.33 0.98 -4.39
N MET A 13 6.62 0.47 -5.40
CA MET A 13 6.01 -0.87 -5.37
C MET A 13 7.00 -1.99 -5.04
N CYS A 14 8.27 -1.86 -5.40
CA CYS A 14 9.31 -2.83 -5.05
C CYS A 14 9.45 -2.99 -3.53
N HIS A 15 9.39 -1.90 -2.77
CA HIS A 15 9.47 -1.95 -1.30
C HIS A 15 8.19 -2.54 -0.70
N LEU A 16 7.02 -2.17 -1.25
CA LEU A 16 5.74 -2.73 -0.81
C LEU A 16 5.65 -4.24 -1.05
N LYS A 17 6.16 -4.74 -2.19
CA LYS A 17 6.25 -6.17 -2.47
C LYS A 17 7.18 -6.89 -1.50
N LYS A 18 8.35 -6.32 -1.19
CA LYS A 18 9.27 -6.87 -0.18
C LYS A 18 8.60 -6.97 1.18
N LEU A 19 7.93 -5.91 1.63
CA LEU A 19 7.19 -5.91 2.88
C LEU A 19 6.07 -6.96 2.89
N HIS A 20 5.32 -7.09 1.79
CA HIS A 20 4.31 -8.15 1.65
C HIS A 20 4.93 -9.55 1.82
N THR A 21 6.06 -9.83 1.16
CA THR A 21 6.76 -11.11 1.32
C THR A 21 7.24 -11.34 2.76
N LEU A 22 7.79 -10.31 3.41
CA LEU A 22 8.20 -10.40 4.82
C LEU A 22 7.02 -10.71 5.74
N THR A 23 5.86 -10.07 5.52
CA THR A 23 4.65 -10.36 6.31
C THR A 23 4.16 -11.79 6.08
N ASN A 24 4.21 -12.30 4.85
CA ASN A 24 3.85 -13.69 4.56
C ASN A 24 4.79 -14.68 5.27
N SER A 25 6.09 -14.40 5.26
CA SER A 25 7.09 -15.21 5.96
C SER A 25 6.85 -15.22 7.47
N PHE A 26 6.56 -14.05 8.04
CA PHE A 26 6.30 -13.90 9.48
C PHE A 26 5.03 -14.64 9.92
N LEU A 27 3.94 -14.52 9.16
CA LEU A 27 2.68 -15.24 9.46
C LEU A 27 2.88 -16.76 9.41
N ARG A 28 3.66 -17.25 8.43
CA ARG A 28 4.03 -18.67 8.35
C ARG A 28 4.83 -19.13 9.56
N GLN A 29 5.78 -18.31 10.01
CA GLN A 29 6.58 -18.60 11.20
C GLN A 29 5.74 -18.68 12.46
N ILE A 30 4.75 -17.78 12.64
CA ILE A 30 3.83 -17.80 13.79
C ILE A 30 3.00 -19.09 13.82
N VAL A 31 2.46 -19.51 12.67
CA VAL A 31 1.61 -20.70 12.56
C VAL A 31 2.43 -21.99 12.46
N ASN A 32 3.76 -21.89 12.37
CA ASN A 32 4.66 -23.00 12.05
C ASN A 32 4.21 -23.77 10.78
N ALA A 33 3.77 -23.02 9.76
CA ALA A 33 3.16 -23.58 8.56
C ALA A 33 4.21 -24.03 7.54
N PRO A 34 4.13 -25.26 6.99
CA PRO A 34 5.00 -25.72 5.92
C PRO A 34 4.91 -24.86 4.64
N TRP A 35 5.98 -24.85 3.84
CA TRP A 35 6.09 -24.01 2.63
C TRP A 35 4.96 -24.24 1.62
N PHE A 36 4.47 -25.48 1.49
CA PHE A 36 3.43 -25.89 0.55
C PHE A 36 2.01 -25.40 0.93
N VAL A 37 1.79 -24.94 2.16
CA VAL A 37 0.49 -24.40 2.57
C VAL A 37 0.23 -23.07 1.86
N ARG A 38 -0.90 -22.94 1.16
CA ARG A 38 -1.22 -21.69 0.45
C ARG A 38 -1.41 -20.54 1.42
N ASN A 39 -0.91 -19.35 1.08
CA ASN A 39 -1.05 -18.15 1.92
C ASN A 39 -2.53 -17.81 2.20
N GLU A 40 -3.43 -18.10 1.25
CA GLU A 40 -4.88 -17.90 1.40
C GLU A 40 -5.48 -18.71 2.56
N VAL A 41 -4.99 -19.92 2.79
CA VAL A 41 -5.42 -20.78 3.91
C VAL A 41 -4.97 -20.16 5.23
N ILE A 42 -3.71 -19.74 5.31
CA ILE A 42 -3.15 -19.07 6.49
C ILE A 42 -3.94 -17.79 6.82
N TYR A 43 -4.29 -17.00 5.81
CA TYR A 43 -5.10 -15.80 5.99
C TYR A 43 -6.51 -16.10 6.49
N ARG A 44 -7.14 -17.16 5.95
CA ARG A 44 -8.47 -17.59 6.38
C ARG A 44 -8.46 -18.09 7.83
N ASP A 45 -7.48 -18.92 8.18
CA ASP A 45 -7.36 -19.51 9.51
C ASP A 45 -7.08 -18.45 10.58
N LEU A 46 -6.16 -17.51 10.28
CA LEU A 46 -5.85 -16.39 11.17
C LEU A 46 -6.91 -15.28 11.14
N LYS A 47 -7.87 -15.33 10.21
CA LYS A 47 -8.86 -14.25 9.94
C LYS A 47 -8.19 -12.90 9.67
N ILE A 48 -7.00 -12.91 9.05
CA ILE A 48 -6.20 -11.72 8.75
C ILE A 48 -6.37 -11.35 7.27
N LYS A 49 -6.51 -10.05 6.99
CA LYS A 49 -6.51 -9.55 5.60
C LYS A 49 -5.07 -9.47 5.06
N PRO A 50 -4.86 -9.75 3.76
CA PRO A 50 -3.55 -9.57 3.15
C PRO A 50 -3.05 -8.12 3.27
N PHE A 51 -1.72 -7.97 3.34
CA PHE A 51 -1.04 -6.70 3.61
C PHE A 51 -1.39 -5.58 2.63
N LEU A 52 -1.39 -5.86 1.32
CA LEU A 52 -1.64 -4.85 0.29
C LEU A 52 -3.06 -4.26 0.35
N PRO A 53 -4.14 -5.07 0.37
CA PRO A 53 -5.50 -4.57 0.62
C PRO A 53 -5.63 -3.80 1.94
N HIS A 54 -4.92 -4.23 2.99
CA HIS A 54 -4.96 -3.57 4.28
C HIS A 54 -4.39 -2.15 4.21
N ILE A 55 -3.23 -1.96 3.58
CA ILE A 55 -2.62 -0.65 3.38
C ILE A 55 -3.47 0.24 2.49
N LYS A 56 -4.04 -0.31 1.41
CA LYS A 56 -4.94 0.44 0.52
C LYS A 56 -6.18 0.95 1.27
N ASN A 57 -6.74 0.13 2.15
CA ASN A 57 -7.87 0.55 2.98
C ASN A 57 -7.47 1.60 4.03
N LEU A 58 -6.30 1.47 4.64
CA LEU A 58 -5.78 2.47 5.59
C LEU A 58 -5.49 3.81 4.90
N SER A 59 -4.86 3.78 3.72
CA SER A 59 -4.58 4.99 2.96
C SER A 59 -5.88 5.66 2.53
N LYS A 60 -6.86 4.91 2.02
CA LYS A 60 -8.19 5.44 1.67
C LYS A 60 -8.85 6.13 2.86
N ARG A 61 -8.95 5.44 4.01
CA ARG A 61 -9.51 6.01 5.24
C ARG A 61 -8.77 7.27 5.73
N PHE A 62 -7.46 7.33 5.53
CA PHE A 62 -6.69 8.52 5.86
C PHE A 62 -7.06 9.68 4.94
N PHE A 63 -7.05 9.44 3.62
CA PHE A 63 -7.36 10.48 2.63
C PHE A 63 -8.81 10.97 2.70
N ASP A 64 -9.76 10.08 2.98
CA ASP A 64 -11.18 10.40 3.16
C ASP A 64 -11.41 11.28 4.40
N LYS A 65 -10.55 11.16 5.44
CA LYS A 65 -10.64 11.96 6.67
C LYS A 65 -9.96 13.33 6.57
N LEU A 66 -9.01 13.52 5.67
CA LEU A 66 -8.30 14.79 5.48
C LEU A 66 -9.22 16.03 5.37
N PRO A 67 -10.33 16.02 4.59
CA PRO A 67 -11.20 17.20 4.48
C PRO A 67 -11.90 17.58 5.78
N SER A 68 -12.04 16.64 6.74
CA SER A 68 -12.66 16.90 8.04
C SER A 68 -11.70 17.51 9.06
N VAL A 69 -10.39 17.57 8.77
CA VAL A 69 -9.39 18.06 9.74
C VAL A 69 -9.36 19.60 9.70
N PRO A 70 -9.45 20.29 10.86
CA PRO A 70 -9.45 21.75 10.94
C PRO A 70 -8.04 22.35 10.77
N ASN A 71 -7.24 21.82 9.85
CA ASN A 71 -5.89 22.30 9.55
C ASN A 71 -5.87 22.95 8.17
N GLU A 72 -5.62 24.26 8.14
CA GLU A 72 -5.60 25.07 6.90
C GLU A 72 -4.53 24.61 5.91
N LEU A 73 -3.36 24.16 6.39
CA LEU A 73 -2.27 23.68 5.52
C LEU A 73 -2.68 22.42 4.75
N ILE A 74 -3.49 21.57 5.37
CA ILE A 74 -4.01 20.35 4.74
C ILE A 74 -5.12 20.70 3.75
N ARG A 75 -5.98 21.67 4.10
CA ARG A 75 -7.08 22.14 3.24
C ARG A 75 -6.58 22.84 1.97
N ASN A 76 -5.46 23.56 2.08
CA ASN A 76 -4.84 24.29 0.97
C ASN A 76 -3.99 23.39 0.04
N GLN A 77 -3.97 22.07 0.25
CA GLN A 77 -3.26 21.18 -0.68
C GLN A 77 -3.94 21.15 -2.05
N PRO A 78 -3.18 21.27 -3.15
CA PRO A 78 -3.74 21.23 -4.49
C PRO A 78 -4.41 19.88 -4.77
N ALA A 79 -5.59 19.93 -5.39
CA ALA A 79 -6.31 18.74 -5.85
C ALA A 79 -5.36 17.85 -6.67
N TYR A 80 -5.37 16.55 -6.38
CA TYR A 80 -4.55 15.59 -7.09
C TYR A 80 -5.40 14.98 -8.20
N ASP A 81 -5.02 15.27 -9.45
CA ASP A 81 -5.55 14.60 -10.62
C ASP A 81 -4.48 13.59 -11.13
N PRO A 82 -4.76 12.27 -11.06
CA PRO A 82 -3.84 11.23 -11.51
C PRO A 82 -3.73 11.13 -13.04
N ALA A 83 -4.66 11.73 -13.79
CA ALA A 83 -4.55 11.84 -15.25
C ALA A 83 -3.48 12.87 -15.67
N VAL A 84 -3.09 13.78 -14.77
CA VAL A 84 -2.05 14.77 -15.03
C VAL A 84 -0.67 14.14 -14.77
N PRO A 85 0.18 13.97 -15.80
CA PRO A 85 1.51 13.40 -15.62
C PRO A 85 2.38 14.38 -14.81
N SER A 86 2.60 14.04 -13.54
CA SER A 86 3.53 14.76 -12.67
C SER A 86 4.77 13.91 -12.43
N SER A 87 5.94 14.54 -12.44
CA SER A 87 7.21 13.89 -12.07
C SER A 87 7.23 13.41 -10.62
N GLN A 88 6.34 13.95 -9.77
CA GLN A 88 6.22 13.58 -8.36
C GLN A 88 5.02 12.66 -8.13
N LYS A 89 5.30 11.38 -7.89
CA LYS A 89 4.28 10.41 -7.45
C LYS A 89 3.79 10.80 -6.07
N ARG A 90 2.51 11.15 -5.95
CA ARG A 90 1.88 11.50 -4.67
C ARG A 90 1.42 10.25 -3.94
N PRO A 91 1.28 10.31 -2.60
CA PRO A 91 0.84 9.14 -1.85
C PRO A 91 -0.58 8.68 -2.18
N ARG A 92 -1.39 9.53 -2.84
CA ARG A 92 -2.71 9.17 -3.38
C ARG A 92 -2.65 8.25 -4.61
N ALA A 93 -1.53 8.14 -5.32
CA ALA A 93 -1.40 7.29 -6.50
C ALA A 93 -1.66 5.79 -6.21
N LEU A 94 -1.45 5.37 -4.96
CA LEU A 94 -1.70 4.00 -4.50
C LEU A 94 -3.21 3.64 -4.46
N LEU A 95 -4.11 4.63 -4.49
CA LEU A 95 -5.55 4.39 -4.46
C LEU A 95 -6.08 3.85 -5.80
N GLU A 96 -5.46 4.23 -6.91
CA GLU A 96 -6.01 4.00 -8.25
C GLU A 96 -5.48 2.74 -8.95
N HIS A 97 -4.26 2.31 -8.64
CA HIS A 97 -3.68 1.15 -9.31
C HIS A 97 -4.01 -0.16 -8.60
N ASP A 98 -4.39 -1.16 -9.38
CA ASP A 98 -4.38 -2.54 -8.95
C ASP A 98 -2.92 -3.02 -8.88
N PHE A 99 -2.52 -3.49 -7.69
CA PHE A 99 -1.17 -3.98 -7.43
C PHE A 99 -0.72 -5.14 -8.34
N ILE A 100 -1.65 -5.67 -9.14
CA ILE A 100 -1.51 -6.82 -10.03
C ILE A 100 -0.96 -6.40 -11.41
N ASN A 101 -1.27 -5.20 -11.92
CA ASN A 101 -1.00 -4.82 -13.33
C ASN A 101 -0.18 -3.54 -13.53
N PHE A 102 0.73 -3.20 -12.60
CA PHE A 102 1.54 -1.99 -12.74
C PHE A 102 2.67 -2.17 -13.79
N PRO A 103 2.84 -1.26 -14.76
CA PRO A 103 3.90 -1.38 -15.75
C PRO A 103 5.26 -1.38 -15.05
N GLN A 104 6.05 -2.43 -15.32
CA GLN A 104 7.44 -2.45 -14.88
C GLN A 104 8.18 -1.33 -15.61
N ALA A 105 8.55 -0.28 -14.89
CA ALA A 105 9.43 0.74 -15.44
C ALA A 105 10.75 0.06 -15.81
N LYS A 106 10.97 -0.14 -17.12
CA LYS A 106 12.26 -0.56 -17.66
C LYS A 106 13.24 0.53 -17.24
N ARG A 107 14.10 0.24 -16.27
CA ARG A 107 15.27 1.08 -16.00
C ARG A 107 16.09 1.05 -17.28
N LEU A 108 16.07 2.15 -18.03
CA LEU A 108 17.12 2.42 -19.00
C LEU A 108 18.41 2.49 -18.19
N ARG A 109 19.21 1.42 -18.28
CA ARG A 109 20.61 1.45 -17.88
C ARG A 109 21.27 2.41 -18.88
N VAL A 110 21.66 3.58 -18.40
CA VAL A 110 22.70 4.39 -19.04
C VAL A 110 24.04 3.79 -18.63
#